data_AF-A0A933HFV0-F1
#
_entry.id   AF-A0A933HFV0-F1
#
_cell.length_a   1.000
_cell.length_b   1.000
_cell.length_c   1.000
_cell.angle_alpha   90.00
_cell.angle_beta   90.00
_cell.angle_gamma   90.00
#
_symmetry.space_group_name_H-M   'P 1'
#
loop_
_entity.id
_entity.type
_entity.pdbx_description
1 polymer ?
#
loop_
_entity_poly.entity_id
_entity_poly.type
_entity_poly.pdbx_seq_one_letter_code
_entity_poly.pdbx_strand_id
1 'polypeptide(L)'
;MWKNMRLKNRILLGFSAPILIFVIMAVVVFVNLQSLSDGFGRVADTLEKVNQANELTRHMYKMVRATRGYVITHDKGHITSLEESSKEIHVRAQSLEKVLVNAEQRIRLNRLVELAGKYEKEIAEPVIGVIEGARKGDVVALVLAGRPVTNEIDKVSADFNKKEMEIMKEEENKVADTITSVIYELIAGAFVLVAFSMGMAYFISNETFKSVTEIVSSITSAATEISATVNEHERTANQQASAVNETSATVEELGVSSRQSSEQAETAAVTSQKGVTLSEKGFGSVQSTLESMGRTKDKARIISEQILRLSEQTGQIGGIAALVNDIANQVNLLALNAAVEAARAGEHGRGFAVVAQEIRKLADQTKKSIERVNTLVLDIQKATNSVVMASEEGTKTIDDSARLSREMADVFTSISESMKSIFENAQKVMLNAKQQDTAMRQVVEAMNSISGGVRETAAGVSQTKIGVEKLKETAINLKELV
;
A
#
# COMPACT_ATOMS: atom_id res chain seq x y z
N MET A 1 33.70 8.31 14.12
CA MET A 1 34.03 7.10 13.32
C MET A 1 33.32 5.86 13.84
N TRP A 2 33.40 5.54 15.14
CA TRP A 2 32.78 4.34 15.75
C TRP A 2 31.25 4.21 15.53
N LYS A 3 30.47 5.27 15.79
CA LYS A 3 29.00 5.28 15.61
C LYS A 3 28.50 5.02 14.18
N ASN A 4 29.35 5.15 13.16
CA ASN A 4 28.97 4.93 11.76
C ASN A 4 29.40 3.54 11.25
N MET A 5 30.11 2.75 12.06
CA MET A 5 30.54 1.41 11.68
C MET A 5 29.40 0.42 11.84
N ARG A 6 29.29 -0.55 10.91
CA ARG A 6 28.36 -1.68 11.05
C ARG A 6 28.68 -2.47 12.32
N LEU A 7 27.66 -3.01 12.98
CA LEU A 7 27.79 -3.79 14.23
C LEU A 7 28.85 -4.90 14.11
N LYS A 8 28.84 -5.64 12.99
CA LYS A 8 29.85 -6.66 12.67
C LYS A 8 31.29 -6.15 12.82
N ASN A 9 31.58 -4.95 12.32
CA ASN A 9 32.93 -4.39 12.32
C ASN A 9 33.33 -3.89 13.73
N ARG A 10 32.37 -3.45 14.53
CA ARG A 10 32.61 -3.06 15.93
C ARG A 10 32.97 -4.26 16.80
N ILE A 11 32.24 -5.37 16.61
CA ILE A 11 32.52 -6.64 17.30
C ILE A 11 33.91 -7.15 16.92
N LEU A 12 34.24 -7.18 15.61
CA LEU A 12 35.56 -7.59 15.14
C LEU A 12 36.69 -6.71 15.70
N LEU A 13 36.50 -5.38 15.74
CA LEU A 13 37.47 -4.48 16.36
C LEU A 13 37.64 -4.75 17.86
N GLY A 14 36.54 -4.97 18.57
CA GLY A 14 36.53 -5.30 20.00
C GLY A 14 37.32 -6.55 20.36
N PHE A 15 37.29 -7.58 19.50
CA PHE A 15 38.10 -8.79 19.68
C PHE A 15 39.55 -8.62 19.20
N SER A 16 39.79 -7.82 18.14
CA SER A 16 41.14 -7.64 17.59
C SER A 16 42.08 -6.86 18.50
N ALA A 17 41.56 -5.91 19.29
CA ALA A 17 42.39 -5.06 20.15
C ALA A 17 43.02 -5.81 21.34
N PRO A 18 42.30 -6.65 22.11
CA PRO A 18 42.90 -7.54 23.11
C PRO A 18 43.92 -8.51 22.52
N ILE A 19 43.66 -9.05 21.32
CA ILE A 19 44.61 -9.94 20.63
C ILE A 19 45.91 -9.19 20.30
N LEU A 20 45.83 -7.95 19.83
CA LEU A 20 47.01 -7.13 19.57
C LEU A 20 47.81 -6.85 20.85
N ILE A 21 47.14 -6.51 21.95
CA ILE A 21 47.78 -6.32 23.27
C ILE A 21 48.47 -7.61 23.73
N PHE A 22 47.81 -8.76 23.56
CA PHE A 22 48.39 -10.06 23.89
C PHE A 22 49.67 -10.34 23.09
N VAL A 23 49.65 -10.09 21.78
CA VAL A 23 50.82 -10.30 20.91
C VAL A 23 51.98 -9.40 21.34
N ILE A 24 51.73 -8.12 21.63
CA ILE A 24 52.76 -7.19 22.12
C ILE A 24 53.35 -7.69 23.45
N MET A 25 52.49 -8.11 24.39
CA MET A 25 52.92 -8.65 25.68
C MET A 25 53.77 -9.91 25.51
N ALA A 26 53.37 -10.82 24.60
CA ALA A 26 54.14 -12.03 24.30
C ALA A 26 55.54 -11.72 23.76
N VAL A 27 55.68 -10.69 22.91
CA VAL A 27 56.98 -10.24 22.40
C VAL A 27 57.85 -9.69 23.51
N VAL A 28 57.31 -8.86 24.42
CA VAL A 28 58.08 -8.32 25.56
C VAL A 28 58.59 -9.44 26.47
N VAL A 29 57.71 -10.39 26.81
CA VAL A 29 58.07 -11.55 27.64
C VAL A 29 59.16 -12.38 26.96
N PHE A 30 59.08 -12.58 25.64
CA PHE A 30 60.09 -13.31 24.88
C PHE A 30 61.46 -12.64 24.95
N VAL A 31 61.52 -11.31 24.75
CA VAL A 31 62.78 -10.54 24.85
C VAL A 31 63.39 -10.63 26.25
N ASN A 32 62.57 -10.56 27.29
CA ASN A 32 63.07 -10.64 28.67
C ASN A 32 63.52 -12.06 29.04
N LEU A 33 62.87 -13.11 28.54
CA LEU A 33 63.32 -14.49 28.70
C LEU A 33 64.70 -14.71 28.07
N GLN A 34 64.97 -14.08 26.93
CA GLN A 34 66.29 -14.13 26.30
C GLN A 34 67.35 -13.46 27.17
N SER A 35 67.08 -12.26 27.70
CA SER A 35 67.98 -11.58 28.65
C SER A 35 68.24 -12.40 29.92
N LEU A 36 67.22 -13.10 30.41
CA LEU A 36 67.32 -13.99 31.55
C LEU A 36 68.21 -15.20 31.27
N SER A 37 68.04 -15.83 30.11
CA SER A 37 68.89 -16.93 29.64
C SER A 37 70.36 -16.52 29.56
N ASP A 38 70.64 -15.34 29.00
CA ASP A 38 72.01 -14.80 28.90
C ASP A 38 72.61 -14.51 30.29
N GLY A 39 71.81 -14.03 31.24
CA GLY A 39 72.22 -13.81 32.63
C GLY A 39 72.64 -15.10 33.33
N PHE A 40 71.84 -16.17 33.20
CA PHE A 40 72.21 -17.49 33.72
C PHE A 40 73.51 -18.02 33.10
N GLY A 41 73.73 -17.78 31.81
CA GLY A 41 75.00 -18.11 31.14
C GLY A 41 76.21 -17.44 31.79
N ARG A 42 76.12 -16.14 32.10
CA ARG A 42 77.20 -15.39 32.76
C ARG A 42 77.51 -15.87 34.19
N VAL A 43 76.48 -16.29 34.94
CA VAL A 43 76.66 -16.90 36.27
C VAL A 43 77.40 -18.24 36.14
N ALA A 44 76.99 -19.09 35.20
CA ALA A 44 77.66 -20.36 34.93
C ALA A 44 79.13 -20.19 34.53
N ASP A 45 79.43 -19.23 33.65
CA ASP A 45 80.80 -18.90 33.22
C ASP A 45 81.67 -18.45 34.40
N THR A 46 81.12 -17.66 35.32
CA THR A 46 81.85 -17.16 36.50
C THR A 46 82.17 -18.30 37.47
N LEU A 47 81.23 -19.22 37.67
CA LEU A 47 81.45 -20.43 38.45
C LEU A 47 82.55 -21.32 37.84
N GLU A 48 82.58 -21.44 36.52
CA GLU A 48 83.63 -22.17 35.82
C GLU A 48 85.01 -21.54 36.04
N LYS A 49 85.14 -20.21 35.97
CA LYS A 49 86.40 -19.48 36.24
C LYS A 49 86.91 -19.72 37.65
N VAL A 50 86.03 -19.65 38.66
CA VAL A 50 86.38 -19.94 40.06
C VAL A 50 86.88 -21.38 40.21
N ASN A 51 86.19 -22.35 39.61
CA ASN A 51 86.61 -23.75 39.67
C ASN A 51 87.97 -23.97 39.00
N GLN A 52 88.19 -23.40 37.81
CA GLN A 52 89.47 -23.52 37.11
C GLN A 52 90.63 -22.85 37.89
N ALA A 53 90.39 -21.70 38.53
CA ALA A 53 91.38 -21.04 39.39
C ALA A 53 91.70 -21.86 40.65
N ASN A 54 90.69 -22.48 41.27
CA ASN A 54 90.88 -23.36 42.41
C ASN A 54 91.69 -24.61 42.06
N GLU A 55 91.46 -25.22 40.89
CA GLU A 55 92.28 -26.34 40.41
C GLU A 55 93.73 -25.93 40.18
N LEU A 56 93.97 -24.76 39.56
CA LEU A 56 95.31 -24.20 39.38
C LEU A 56 96.04 -24.06 40.73
N THR A 57 95.43 -23.39 41.69
CA THR A 57 96.00 -23.20 43.04
C THR A 57 96.19 -24.55 43.76
N ARG A 58 95.29 -25.52 43.58
CA ARG A 58 95.43 -26.87 44.15
C ARG A 58 96.69 -27.57 43.66
N HIS A 59 97.02 -27.46 42.37
CA HIS A 59 98.26 -28.01 41.83
C HIS A 59 99.50 -27.24 42.31
N MET A 60 99.42 -25.92 42.51
CA MET A 60 100.49 -25.14 43.15
C MET A 60 100.78 -25.65 44.57
N TYR A 61 99.74 -25.92 45.38
CA TYR A 61 99.96 -26.53 46.69
C TYR A 61 100.44 -27.98 46.61
N LYS A 62 100.06 -28.74 45.58
CA LYS A 62 100.57 -30.10 45.37
C LYS A 62 102.09 -30.06 45.10
N MET A 63 102.57 -29.10 44.29
CA MET A 63 103.99 -28.83 44.08
C MET A 63 104.72 -28.45 45.39
N VAL A 64 104.14 -27.56 46.20
CA VAL A 64 104.69 -27.19 47.53
C VAL A 64 104.76 -28.40 48.47
N ARG A 65 103.69 -29.19 48.55
CA ARG A 65 103.64 -30.41 49.37
C ARG A 65 104.62 -31.47 48.88
N ALA A 66 104.76 -31.62 47.57
CA ALA A 66 105.72 -32.55 46.97
C ALA A 66 107.16 -32.14 47.30
N THR A 67 107.50 -30.86 47.17
CA THR A 67 108.82 -30.32 47.55
C THR A 67 109.13 -30.62 49.02
N ARG A 68 108.20 -30.30 49.94
CA ARG A 68 108.37 -30.55 51.38
C ARG A 68 108.38 -32.04 51.71
N GLY A 69 107.56 -32.84 51.04
CA GLY A 69 107.51 -34.30 51.19
C GLY A 69 108.85 -34.91 50.83
N TYR A 70 109.44 -34.51 49.70
CA TYR A 70 110.76 -34.97 49.28
C TYR A 70 111.85 -34.65 50.32
N VAL A 71 111.82 -33.45 50.91
CA VAL A 71 112.75 -33.06 51.99
C VAL A 71 112.67 -33.98 53.20
N ILE A 72 111.46 -34.44 53.55
CA ILE A 72 111.22 -35.25 54.75
C ILE A 72 111.54 -36.73 54.49
N THR A 73 111.08 -37.27 53.36
CA THR A 73 111.07 -38.72 53.12
C THR A 73 112.20 -39.20 52.21
N HIS A 74 112.76 -38.30 51.39
CA HIS A 74 113.69 -38.61 50.31
C HIS A 74 113.12 -39.57 49.24
N ASP A 75 111.80 -39.75 49.21
CA ASP A 75 111.12 -40.58 48.21
C ASP A 75 111.02 -39.85 46.86
N LYS A 76 111.65 -40.41 45.82
CA LYS A 76 111.62 -39.86 44.45
C LYS A 76 110.20 -39.77 43.87
N GLY A 77 109.21 -40.49 44.41
CA GLY A 77 107.80 -40.32 44.05
C GLY A 77 107.29 -38.90 44.27
N HIS A 78 107.87 -38.15 45.21
CA HIS A 78 107.57 -36.72 45.38
C HIS A 78 108.13 -35.84 44.25
N ILE A 79 109.26 -36.19 43.64
CA ILE A 79 109.79 -35.47 42.47
C ILE A 79 108.84 -35.65 41.28
N THR A 80 108.38 -36.89 41.02
CA THR A 80 107.39 -37.15 39.97
C THR A 80 106.09 -36.37 40.20
N SER A 81 105.59 -36.34 41.44
CA SER A 81 104.40 -35.57 41.82
C SER A 81 104.59 -34.05 41.63
N LEU A 82 105.81 -33.55 41.79
CA LEU A 82 106.18 -32.17 41.55
C LEU A 82 106.17 -31.83 40.05
N GLU A 83 106.83 -32.65 39.23
CA GLU A 83 106.87 -32.51 37.77
C GLU A 83 105.46 -32.57 37.15
N GLU A 84 104.64 -33.52 37.60
CA GLU A 84 103.23 -33.60 37.22
C GLU A 84 102.45 -32.35 37.63
N SER A 85 102.69 -31.83 38.84
CA SER A 85 102.01 -30.63 39.33
C SER A 85 102.42 -29.40 38.53
N SER A 86 103.70 -29.26 38.18
CA SER A 86 104.19 -28.17 37.32
C SER A 86 103.54 -28.21 35.93
N LYS A 87 103.47 -29.39 35.31
CA LYS A 87 102.79 -29.58 34.03
C LYS A 87 101.30 -29.23 34.12
N GLU A 88 100.60 -29.71 35.15
CA GLU A 88 99.18 -29.40 35.36
C GLU A 88 98.97 -27.90 35.65
N ILE A 89 99.85 -27.22 36.38
CA ILE A 89 99.77 -25.76 36.58
C ILE A 89 99.77 -25.06 35.22
N HIS A 90 100.65 -25.45 34.29
CA HIS A 90 100.68 -24.85 32.96
C HIS A 90 99.39 -25.11 32.16
N VAL A 91 98.88 -26.35 32.18
CA VAL A 91 97.63 -26.73 31.49
C VAL A 91 96.43 -25.97 32.05
N ARG A 92 96.30 -25.91 33.38
CA ARG A 92 95.20 -25.22 34.05
C ARG A 92 95.27 -23.71 33.85
N ALA A 93 96.48 -23.14 33.84
CA ALA A 93 96.65 -21.72 33.55
C ALA A 93 96.20 -21.38 32.12
N GLN A 94 96.59 -22.18 31.12
CA GLN A 94 96.13 -21.98 29.73
C GLN A 94 94.63 -22.16 29.57
N SER A 95 94.03 -23.13 30.27
CA SER A 95 92.58 -23.32 30.28
C SER A 95 91.87 -22.10 30.86
N LEU A 96 92.33 -21.63 32.02
CA LEU A 96 91.76 -20.48 32.69
C LEU A 96 91.89 -19.23 31.82
N GLU A 97 93.05 -18.99 31.22
CA GLU A 97 93.31 -17.86 30.34
C GLU A 97 92.28 -17.73 29.20
N LYS A 98 91.84 -18.84 28.61
CA LYS A 98 90.85 -18.86 27.51
C LYS A 98 89.47 -18.35 27.94
N VAL A 99 89.12 -18.52 29.21
CA VAL A 99 87.81 -18.10 29.75
C VAL A 99 87.87 -16.76 30.46
N LEU A 100 89.06 -16.15 30.62
CA LEU A 100 89.19 -14.82 31.25
C LEU A 100 88.83 -13.69 30.29
N VAL A 101 87.89 -12.87 30.74
CA VAL A 101 87.28 -11.80 29.94
C VAL A 101 87.88 -10.43 30.29
N ASN A 102 88.28 -10.21 31.54
CA ASN A 102 88.80 -8.92 32.00
C ASN A 102 90.34 -8.94 32.19
N ALA A 103 90.99 -7.82 31.87
CA ALA A 103 92.40 -7.57 32.12
C ALA A 103 92.82 -7.86 33.57
N GLU A 104 92.02 -7.50 34.57
CA GLU A 104 92.37 -7.76 35.97
C GLU A 104 92.40 -9.26 36.32
N GLN A 105 91.51 -10.06 35.72
CA GLN A 105 91.53 -11.52 35.90
C GLN A 105 92.84 -12.09 35.36
N ARG A 106 93.26 -11.62 34.18
CA ARG A 106 94.51 -12.03 33.54
C ARG A 106 95.72 -11.62 34.37
N ILE A 107 95.70 -10.44 34.99
CA ILE A 107 96.76 -10.00 35.91
C ILE A 107 96.90 -10.97 37.08
N ARG A 108 95.78 -11.35 37.72
CA ARG A 108 95.80 -12.30 38.85
C ARG A 108 96.27 -13.69 38.42
N LEU A 109 95.80 -14.19 37.27
CA LEU A 109 96.29 -15.45 36.70
C LEU A 109 97.79 -15.40 36.43
N ASN A 110 98.26 -14.36 35.74
CA ASN A 110 99.68 -14.20 35.43
C ASN A 110 100.53 -14.15 36.70
N ARG A 111 100.04 -13.50 37.77
CA ARG A 111 100.72 -13.48 39.06
C ARG A 111 100.77 -14.87 39.70
N LEU A 112 99.70 -15.67 39.62
CA LEU A 112 99.73 -17.06 40.09
C LEU A 112 100.73 -17.91 39.30
N VAL A 113 100.76 -17.78 37.97
CA VAL A 113 101.71 -18.49 37.11
C VAL A 113 103.15 -18.07 37.41
N GLU A 114 103.40 -16.79 37.59
CA GLU A 114 104.70 -16.25 37.98
C GLU A 114 105.15 -16.82 39.34
N LEU A 115 104.25 -16.84 40.34
CA LEU A 115 104.54 -17.39 41.67
C LEU A 115 104.78 -18.91 41.63
N ALA A 116 104.05 -19.65 40.78
CA ALA A 116 104.32 -21.06 40.56
C ALA A 116 105.71 -21.29 39.99
N GLY A 117 106.06 -20.58 38.91
CA GLY A 117 107.38 -20.69 38.29
C GLY A 117 108.50 -20.23 39.21
N LYS A 118 108.26 -19.20 40.03
CA LYS A 118 109.18 -18.75 41.07
C LYS A 118 109.40 -19.83 42.13
N TYR A 119 108.33 -20.45 42.62
CA TYR A 119 108.44 -21.54 43.59
C TYR A 119 109.21 -22.72 43.01
N GLU A 120 108.91 -23.11 41.77
CA GLU A 120 109.59 -24.21 41.09
C GLU A 120 111.10 -23.95 40.95
N LYS A 121 111.49 -22.81 40.37
CA LYS A 121 112.89 -22.49 40.05
C LYS A 121 113.73 -22.04 41.23
N GLU A 122 113.16 -21.25 42.14
CA GLU A 122 113.92 -20.66 43.26
C GLU A 122 113.85 -21.53 44.52
N ILE A 123 112.86 -22.40 44.66
CA ILE A 123 112.66 -23.22 45.86
C ILE A 123 112.79 -24.70 45.54
N ALA A 124 111.95 -25.25 44.66
CA ALA A 124 111.91 -26.69 44.45
C ALA A 124 113.19 -27.25 43.81
N GLU A 125 113.65 -26.68 42.70
CA GLU A 125 114.87 -27.11 42.00
C GLU A 125 116.13 -27.01 42.90
N PRO A 126 116.37 -25.90 43.65
CA PRO A 126 117.50 -25.83 44.57
C PRO A 126 117.38 -26.82 45.73
N VAL A 127 116.17 -27.04 46.27
CA VAL A 127 115.94 -28.04 47.34
C VAL A 127 116.29 -29.44 46.86
N ILE A 128 115.81 -29.83 45.67
CA ILE A 128 116.13 -31.13 45.06
C ILE A 128 117.65 -31.23 44.84
N GLY A 129 118.26 -30.19 44.25
CA GLY A 129 119.70 -30.17 43.97
C GLY A 129 120.60 -30.25 45.22
N VAL A 130 120.15 -29.72 46.37
CA VAL A 130 120.90 -29.86 47.64
C VAL A 130 120.75 -31.28 48.21
N ILE A 131 119.57 -31.88 48.13
CA ILE A 131 119.32 -33.25 48.62
C ILE A 131 120.05 -34.30 47.78
N GLU A 132 120.07 -34.14 46.46
CA GLU A 132 120.78 -35.04 45.53
C GLU A 132 122.31 -34.81 45.49
N GLY A 133 122.84 -33.88 46.29
CA GLY A 133 124.28 -33.60 46.40
C GLY A 133 124.86 -32.78 45.24
N ALA A 134 124.02 -32.27 44.34
CA ALA A 134 124.42 -31.44 43.20
C ALA A 134 124.72 -29.98 43.60
N ARG A 135 124.30 -29.52 44.78
CA ARG A 135 124.58 -28.18 45.33
C ARG A 135 124.84 -28.25 46.84
N LYS A 136 125.67 -27.33 47.38
CA LYS A 136 125.83 -27.13 48.83
C LYS A 136 124.85 -26.04 49.30
N GLY A 137 124.10 -26.27 50.37
CA GLY A 137 123.16 -25.30 50.93
C GLY A 137 122.36 -25.84 52.12
N ASP A 138 121.62 -24.97 52.81
CA ASP A 138 120.70 -25.33 53.90
C ASP A 138 119.29 -25.55 53.33
N VAL A 139 118.85 -26.82 53.33
CA VAL A 139 117.53 -27.23 52.84
C VAL A 139 116.40 -26.60 53.65
N VAL A 140 116.57 -26.45 54.97
CA VAL A 140 115.55 -25.84 55.84
C VAL A 140 115.40 -24.36 55.51
N ALA A 141 116.51 -23.65 55.29
CA ALA A 141 116.49 -22.25 54.87
C ALA A 141 115.78 -22.06 53.51
N LEU A 142 116.03 -22.94 52.53
CA LEU A 142 115.37 -22.90 51.21
C LEU A 142 113.86 -23.16 51.32
N VAL A 143 113.44 -24.16 52.11
CA VAL A 143 112.01 -24.44 52.32
C VAL A 143 111.31 -23.29 53.06
N LEU A 144 111.99 -22.65 54.02
CA LEU A 144 111.49 -21.46 54.70
C LEU A 144 111.40 -20.25 53.75
N ALA A 145 112.34 -20.10 52.82
CA ALA A 145 112.31 -19.08 51.77
C ALA A 145 111.12 -19.25 50.80
N GLY A 146 110.51 -20.45 50.74
CA GLY A 146 109.27 -20.70 50.01
C GLY A 146 108.00 -20.17 50.71
N ARG A 147 108.04 -19.87 52.03
CA ARG A 147 106.86 -19.40 52.77
C ARG A 147 106.28 -18.08 52.25
N PRO A 148 107.08 -17.03 51.96
CA PRO A 148 106.57 -15.81 51.36
C PRO A 148 105.87 -16.06 50.01
N VAL A 149 106.44 -16.93 49.18
CA VAL A 149 105.86 -17.30 47.88
C VAL A 149 104.52 -18.01 48.07
N THR A 150 104.43 -18.98 48.98
CA THR A 150 103.15 -19.65 49.28
C THR A 150 102.12 -18.70 49.85
N ASN A 151 102.49 -17.81 50.78
CA ASN A 151 101.56 -16.83 51.33
C ASN A 151 101.02 -15.86 50.25
N GLU A 152 101.85 -15.54 49.25
CA GLU A 152 101.42 -14.72 48.14
C GLU A 152 100.49 -15.48 47.18
N ILE A 153 100.72 -16.77 46.98
CA ILE A 153 99.79 -17.66 46.25
C ILE A 153 98.42 -17.68 46.94
N ASP A 154 98.39 -17.85 48.26
CA ASP A 154 97.16 -17.80 49.07
C ASP A 154 96.43 -16.47 48.86
N LYS A 155 97.18 -15.36 48.93
CA LYS A 155 96.62 -14.01 48.80
C LYS A 155 96.04 -13.76 47.42
N VAL A 156 96.76 -14.11 46.35
CA VAL A 156 96.30 -13.88 44.97
C VAL A 156 95.15 -14.82 44.61
N SER A 157 95.18 -16.08 45.06
CA SER A 157 94.08 -17.02 44.85
C SER A 157 92.83 -16.61 45.61
N ALA A 158 92.97 -16.12 46.85
CA ALA A 158 91.85 -15.59 47.63
C ALA A 158 91.28 -14.32 46.99
N ASP A 159 92.12 -13.43 46.48
CA ASP A 159 91.69 -12.23 45.77
C ASP A 159 90.96 -12.57 44.47
N PHE A 160 91.46 -13.54 43.69
CA PHE A 160 90.79 -14.04 42.49
C PHE A 160 89.40 -14.59 42.81
N ASN A 161 89.31 -15.53 43.76
CA ASN A 161 88.04 -16.12 44.15
C ASN A 161 87.06 -15.09 44.71
N LYS A 162 87.54 -14.17 45.56
CA LYS A 162 86.70 -13.11 46.11
C LYS A 162 86.13 -12.24 45.00
N LYS A 163 86.94 -11.84 44.02
CA LYS A 163 86.49 -10.97 42.93
C LYS A 163 85.51 -11.69 41.99
N GLU A 164 85.77 -12.95 41.65
CA GLU A 164 84.81 -13.73 40.86
C GLU A 164 83.51 -13.98 41.61
N MET A 165 83.55 -14.22 42.93
CA MET A 165 82.32 -14.33 43.74
C MET A 165 81.56 -13.00 43.83
N GLU A 166 82.24 -11.85 43.87
CA GLU A 166 81.59 -10.53 43.77
C GLU A 166 80.90 -10.35 42.42
N ILE A 167 81.56 -10.72 41.31
CA ILE A 167 80.98 -10.67 39.96
C ILE A 167 79.77 -11.60 39.86
N MET A 168 79.89 -12.84 40.36
CA MET A 168 78.80 -13.81 40.37
C MET A 168 77.59 -13.28 41.14
N LYS A 169 77.80 -12.69 42.32
CA LYS A 169 76.72 -12.09 43.12
C LYS A 169 76.06 -10.90 42.42
N GLU A 170 76.83 -10.09 41.69
CA GLU A 170 76.30 -9.00 40.89
C GLU A 170 75.41 -9.53 39.74
N GLU A 171 75.86 -10.58 39.04
CA GLU A 171 75.08 -11.23 37.98
C GLU A 171 73.84 -11.95 38.52
N GLU A 172 73.93 -12.61 39.68
CA GLU A 172 72.78 -13.20 40.37
C GLU A 172 71.72 -12.15 40.75
N ASN A 173 72.14 -10.99 41.27
CA ASN A 173 71.24 -9.89 41.57
C ASN A 173 70.57 -9.35 40.30
N LYS A 174 71.32 -9.15 39.21
CA LYS A 174 70.75 -8.73 37.91
C LYS A 174 69.72 -9.73 37.38
N VAL A 175 70.00 -11.03 37.51
CA VAL A 175 69.07 -12.11 37.14
C VAL A 175 67.80 -12.05 38.01
N ALA A 176 67.94 -11.89 39.33
CA ALA A 176 66.81 -11.78 40.24
C ALA A 176 65.95 -10.52 39.99
N ASP A 177 66.57 -9.39 39.71
CA ASP A 177 65.89 -8.14 39.32
C ASP A 177 65.16 -8.32 37.98
N THR A 178 65.78 -8.98 37.01
CA THR A 178 65.16 -9.31 35.72
C THR A 178 63.94 -10.20 35.92
N ILE A 179 64.03 -11.27 36.73
CA ILE A 179 62.87 -12.13 37.08
C ILE A 179 61.74 -11.32 37.70
N THR A 180 62.07 -10.45 38.65
CA THR A 180 61.08 -9.63 39.36
C THR A 180 60.40 -8.65 38.40
N SER A 181 61.15 -8.00 37.51
CA SER A 181 60.59 -7.12 36.48
C SER A 181 59.65 -7.86 35.52
N VAL A 182 60.03 -9.06 35.06
CA VAL A 182 59.19 -9.91 34.19
C VAL A 182 57.87 -10.28 34.87
N ILE A 183 57.90 -10.63 36.16
CA ILE A 183 56.68 -10.96 36.91
C ILE A 183 55.75 -9.74 37.00
N TYR A 184 56.28 -8.56 37.33
CA TYR A 184 55.47 -7.34 37.39
C TYR A 184 54.89 -6.95 36.03
N GLU A 185 55.68 -7.04 34.95
CA GLU A 185 55.21 -6.77 33.59
C GLU A 185 54.12 -7.76 33.14
N LEU A 186 54.27 -9.05 33.47
CA LEU A 186 53.25 -10.07 33.21
C LEU A 186 51.94 -9.79 33.95
N ILE A 187 52.01 -9.49 35.25
CA ILE A 187 50.82 -9.21 36.07
C ILE A 187 50.15 -7.91 35.61
N ALA A 188 50.92 -6.85 35.40
CA ALA A 188 50.40 -5.56 34.93
C ALA A 188 49.80 -5.70 33.52
N GLY A 189 50.48 -6.39 32.61
CA GLY A 189 50.00 -6.66 31.26
C GLY A 189 48.71 -7.48 31.24
N ALA A 190 48.63 -8.53 32.07
CA ALA A 190 47.43 -9.34 32.23
C ALA A 190 46.25 -8.51 32.78
N PHE A 191 46.50 -7.66 33.77
CA PHE A 191 45.46 -6.78 34.34
C PHE A 191 44.94 -5.78 33.30
N VAL A 192 45.84 -5.13 32.55
CA VAL A 192 45.48 -4.20 31.46
C VAL A 192 44.67 -4.93 30.38
N LEU A 193 45.09 -6.12 29.98
CA LEU A 193 44.38 -6.91 28.96
C LEU A 193 42.97 -7.29 29.42
N VAL A 194 42.81 -7.76 30.66
CA VAL A 194 41.49 -8.13 31.21
C VAL A 194 40.60 -6.90 31.36
N ALA A 195 41.12 -5.81 31.96
CA ALA A 195 40.36 -4.59 32.16
C ALA A 195 39.91 -3.98 30.81
N PHE A 196 40.80 -3.95 29.83
CA PHE A 196 40.48 -3.47 28.48
C PHE A 196 39.44 -4.38 27.79
N SER A 197 39.60 -5.71 27.90
CA SER A 197 38.66 -6.68 27.33
C SER A 197 37.28 -6.56 27.97
N MET A 198 37.18 -6.42 29.30
CA MET A 198 35.92 -6.21 30.01
C MET A 198 35.28 -4.88 29.64
N GLY A 199 36.07 -3.80 29.55
CA GLY A 199 35.56 -2.48 29.14
C GLY A 199 35.00 -2.49 27.73
N MET A 200 35.71 -3.11 26.78
CA MET A 200 35.25 -3.29 25.41
C MET A 200 34.00 -4.19 25.33
N ALA A 201 33.96 -5.30 26.06
CA ALA A 201 32.81 -6.19 26.10
C ALA A 201 31.57 -5.48 26.66
N TYR A 202 31.71 -4.72 27.75
CA TYR A 202 30.63 -3.93 28.33
C TYR A 202 30.14 -2.86 27.35
N PHE A 203 31.05 -2.13 26.71
CA PHE A 203 30.71 -1.08 25.76
C PHE A 203 29.95 -1.62 24.54
N ILE A 204 30.46 -2.69 23.93
CA ILE A 204 29.83 -3.34 22.77
C ILE A 204 28.47 -3.93 23.17
N SER A 205 28.38 -4.61 24.31
CA SER A 205 27.13 -5.20 24.81
C SER A 205 26.05 -4.13 25.02
N ASN A 206 26.36 -3.07 25.75
CA ASN A 206 25.41 -1.98 26.04
C ASN A 206 24.95 -1.24 24.78
N GLU A 207 25.86 -0.99 23.83
CA GLU A 207 25.50 -0.31 22.56
C GLU A 207 24.63 -1.21 21.67
N THR A 208 24.91 -2.52 21.64
CA THR A 208 24.12 -3.52 20.89
C THR A 208 22.73 -3.67 21.51
N PHE A 209 22.65 -3.78 22.83
CA PHE A 209 21.40 -3.89 23.59
C PHE A 209 20.47 -2.71 23.31
N LYS A 210 20.97 -1.48 23.39
CA LYS A 210 20.21 -0.28 23.06
C LYS A 210 19.70 -0.29 21.62
N SER A 211 20.59 -0.58 20.67
CA SER A 211 20.25 -0.58 19.24
C SER A 211 19.17 -1.62 18.91
N VAL A 212 19.26 -2.83 19.47
CA VAL A 212 18.25 -3.87 19.25
C VAL A 212 16.94 -3.53 19.94
N THR A 213 16.97 -2.98 21.15
CA THR A 213 15.77 -2.55 21.87
C THR A 213 15.01 -1.47 21.11
N GLU A 214 15.71 -0.49 20.53
CA GLU A 214 15.10 0.55 19.68
C GLU A 214 14.45 -0.07 18.44
N ILE A 215 15.13 -0.99 17.75
CA ILE A 215 14.59 -1.69 16.57
C ILE A 215 13.35 -2.50 16.94
N VAL A 216 13.39 -3.26 18.03
CA VAL A 216 12.24 -4.04 18.55
C VAL A 216 11.06 -3.12 18.86
N SER A 217 11.31 -1.96 19.49
CA SER A 217 10.27 -0.99 19.77
C SER A 217 9.66 -0.44 18.48
N SER A 218 10.48 -0.06 17.50
CA SER A 218 9.99 0.42 16.20
C SER A 218 9.18 -0.64 15.45
N ILE A 219 9.63 -1.91 15.44
CA ILE A 219 8.88 -3.01 14.82
C ILE A 219 7.54 -3.21 15.55
N THR A 220 7.52 -3.16 16.87
CA THR A 220 6.30 -3.34 17.66
C THR A 220 5.29 -2.21 17.43
N SER A 221 5.77 -0.97 17.37
CA SER A 221 4.95 0.20 17.02
C SER A 221 4.39 0.09 15.60
N ALA A 222 5.23 -0.23 14.61
CA ALA A 222 4.79 -0.43 13.23
C ALA A 222 3.78 -1.57 13.09
N ALA A 223 4.00 -2.70 13.79
CA ALA A 223 3.05 -3.82 13.80
C ALA A 223 1.70 -3.41 14.41
N THR A 224 1.71 -2.56 15.45
CA THR A 224 0.48 -2.04 16.07
C THR A 224 -0.28 -1.12 15.12
N GLU A 225 0.43 -0.24 14.41
CA GLU A 225 -0.15 0.66 13.41
C GLU A 225 -0.75 -0.14 12.24
N ILE A 226 0.01 -1.10 11.69
CA ILE A 226 -0.49 -1.99 10.63
C ILE A 226 -1.72 -2.78 11.13
N SER A 227 -1.73 -3.26 12.38
CA SER A 227 -2.89 -3.96 12.94
C SER A 227 -4.14 -3.06 12.98
N ALA A 228 -3.98 -1.78 13.29
CA ALA A 228 -5.10 -0.83 13.28
C ALA A 228 -5.62 -0.62 11.85
N THR A 229 -4.72 -0.43 10.88
CA THR A 229 -5.08 -0.31 9.46
C THR A 229 -5.77 -1.56 8.92
N VAL A 230 -5.32 -2.76 9.32
CA VAL A 230 -5.94 -4.05 8.95
C VAL A 230 -7.38 -4.12 9.46
N ASN A 231 -7.63 -3.73 10.72
CA ASN A 231 -8.99 -3.70 11.28
C ASN A 231 -9.88 -2.67 10.56
N GLU A 232 -9.32 -1.52 10.17
CA GLU A 232 -10.05 -0.53 9.38
C GLU A 232 -10.42 -1.07 8.00
N HIS A 233 -9.47 -1.69 7.29
CA HIS A 233 -9.73 -2.33 6.00
C HIS A 233 -10.75 -3.47 6.09
N GLU A 234 -10.73 -4.27 7.16
CA GLU A 234 -11.75 -5.31 7.41
C GLU A 234 -13.15 -4.69 7.50
N ARG A 235 -13.29 -3.59 8.26
CA ARG A 235 -14.55 -2.86 8.37
C ARG A 235 -14.99 -2.28 7.03
N THR A 236 -14.08 -1.68 6.28
CA THR A 236 -14.36 -1.12 4.95
C THR A 236 -14.79 -2.20 3.96
N ALA A 237 -14.11 -3.35 3.95
CA ALA A 237 -14.48 -4.48 3.09
C ALA A 237 -15.90 -5.00 3.41
N ASN A 238 -16.25 -5.10 4.70
CA ASN A 238 -17.61 -5.48 5.11
C ASN A 238 -18.66 -4.44 4.68
N GLN A 239 -18.36 -3.14 4.83
CA GLN A 239 -19.25 -2.07 4.36
C GLN A 239 -19.44 -2.11 2.83
N GLN A 240 -18.37 -2.34 2.08
CA GLN A 240 -18.43 -2.50 0.63
C GLN A 240 -19.25 -3.73 0.23
N ALA A 241 -19.11 -4.86 0.94
CA ALA A 241 -19.93 -6.04 0.70
C ALA A 241 -21.43 -5.75 0.87
N SER A 242 -21.80 -5.04 1.94
CA SER A 242 -23.19 -4.60 2.17
C SER A 242 -23.67 -3.66 1.06
N ALA A 243 -22.87 -2.66 0.68
CA ALA A 243 -23.21 -1.72 -0.37
C ALA A 243 -23.39 -2.40 -1.74
N VAL A 244 -22.57 -3.40 -2.06
CA VAL A 244 -22.72 -4.21 -3.28
C VAL A 244 -24.04 -4.98 -3.27
N ASN A 245 -24.41 -5.61 -2.14
CA ASN A 245 -25.68 -6.33 -2.03
C ASN A 245 -26.88 -5.40 -2.17
N GLU A 246 -26.85 -4.25 -1.49
CA GLU A 246 -27.93 -3.25 -1.57
C GLU A 246 -28.07 -2.71 -2.99
N THR A 247 -26.95 -2.33 -3.62
CA THR A 247 -26.96 -1.82 -4.99
C THR A 247 -27.45 -2.87 -5.97
N SER A 248 -27.06 -4.14 -5.79
CA SER A 248 -27.52 -5.24 -6.65
C SER A 248 -29.03 -5.44 -6.55
N ALA A 249 -29.59 -5.37 -5.33
CA ALA A 249 -31.04 -5.45 -5.12
C ALA A 249 -31.77 -4.27 -5.78
N THR A 250 -31.27 -3.04 -5.63
CA THR A 250 -31.84 -1.86 -6.30
C THR A 250 -31.82 -1.99 -7.82
N VAL A 251 -30.73 -2.52 -8.39
CA VAL A 251 -30.62 -2.73 -9.84
C VAL A 251 -31.60 -3.80 -10.34
N GLU A 252 -31.84 -4.85 -9.54
CA GLU A 252 -32.85 -5.85 -9.86
C GLU A 252 -34.27 -5.26 -9.85
N GLU A 253 -34.58 -4.42 -8.86
CA GLU A 253 -35.86 -3.70 -8.76
C GLU A 253 -36.06 -2.72 -9.93
N LEU A 254 -35.02 -1.96 -10.30
CA LEU A 254 -35.02 -1.13 -11.50
C LEU A 254 -35.23 -1.98 -12.77
N GLY A 255 -34.68 -3.18 -12.80
CA GLY A 255 -34.88 -4.18 -13.86
C GLY A 255 -36.36 -4.51 -14.06
N VAL A 256 -37.07 -4.78 -12.97
CA VAL A 256 -38.52 -5.03 -12.98
C VAL A 256 -39.28 -3.78 -13.41
N SER A 257 -38.96 -2.62 -12.83
CA SER A 257 -39.63 -1.35 -13.13
C SER A 257 -39.49 -0.94 -14.60
N SER A 258 -38.32 -1.14 -15.20
CA SER A 258 -38.05 -0.83 -16.61
C SER A 258 -38.85 -1.74 -17.55
N ARG A 259 -38.92 -3.04 -17.26
CA ARG A 259 -39.77 -3.99 -18.01
C ARG A 259 -41.24 -3.60 -17.94
N GLN A 260 -41.74 -3.30 -16.74
CA GLN A 260 -43.12 -2.85 -16.55
C GLN A 260 -43.40 -1.55 -17.32
N SER A 261 -42.48 -0.59 -17.32
CA SER A 261 -42.60 0.65 -18.08
C SER A 261 -42.67 0.39 -19.59
N SER A 262 -41.91 -0.58 -20.09
CA SER A 262 -41.96 -1.00 -21.50
C SER A 262 -43.31 -1.63 -21.86
N GLU A 263 -43.86 -2.51 -21.03
CA GLU A 263 -45.18 -3.14 -21.25
C GLU A 263 -46.32 -2.11 -21.22
N GLN A 264 -46.25 -1.15 -20.30
CA GLN A 264 -47.22 -0.06 -20.22
C GLN A 264 -47.15 0.84 -21.46
N ALA A 265 -45.94 1.15 -21.93
CA ALA A 265 -45.75 1.92 -23.14
C ALA A 265 -46.26 1.17 -24.39
N GLU A 266 -46.01 -0.13 -24.51
CA GLU A 266 -46.56 -0.95 -25.58
C GLU A 266 -48.11 -0.92 -25.58
N THR A 267 -48.71 -1.08 -24.41
CA THR A 267 -50.18 -0.98 -24.25
C THR A 267 -50.71 0.40 -24.66
N ALA A 268 -50.00 1.46 -24.28
CA ALA A 268 -50.33 2.83 -24.67
C ALA A 268 -50.23 3.04 -26.19
N ALA A 269 -49.21 2.47 -26.84
CA ALA A 269 -49.04 2.52 -28.30
C ALA A 269 -50.21 1.83 -29.02
N VAL A 270 -50.57 0.61 -28.61
CA VAL A 270 -51.71 -0.13 -29.18
C VAL A 270 -53.02 0.65 -29.00
N THR A 271 -53.26 1.18 -27.81
CA THR A 271 -54.47 1.96 -27.49
C THR A 271 -54.52 3.25 -28.29
N SER A 272 -53.38 3.91 -28.46
CA SER A 272 -53.25 5.13 -29.27
C SER A 272 -53.60 4.88 -30.73
N GLN A 273 -53.06 3.81 -31.31
CA GLN A 273 -53.36 3.41 -32.68
C GLN A 273 -54.85 3.12 -32.87
N LYS A 274 -55.48 2.44 -31.90
CA LYS A 274 -56.93 2.21 -31.92
C LYS A 274 -57.72 3.52 -31.85
N GLY A 275 -57.27 4.49 -31.07
CA GLY A 275 -57.90 5.81 -31.01
C GLY A 275 -57.79 6.59 -32.31
N VAL A 276 -56.66 6.51 -33.04
CA VAL A 276 -56.53 7.11 -34.38
C VAL A 276 -57.62 6.57 -35.30
N THR A 277 -57.80 5.25 -35.35
CA THR A 277 -58.83 4.60 -36.19
C THR A 277 -60.26 4.99 -35.76
N LEU A 278 -60.52 5.10 -34.47
CA LEU A 278 -61.83 5.56 -33.96
C LEU A 278 -62.11 7.02 -34.34
N SER A 279 -61.10 7.89 -34.27
CA SER A 279 -61.21 9.28 -34.68
C SER A 279 -61.44 9.43 -36.18
N GLU A 280 -60.76 8.64 -37.01
CA GLU A 280 -60.98 8.61 -38.46
C GLU A 280 -62.42 8.17 -38.80
N LYS A 281 -62.92 7.13 -38.10
CA LYS A 281 -64.31 6.68 -38.25
C LYS A 281 -65.32 7.74 -37.78
N GLY A 282 -65.02 8.44 -36.68
CA GLY A 282 -65.82 9.55 -36.17
C GLY A 282 -65.89 10.70 -37.17
N PHE A 283 -64.75 11.11 -37.71
CA PHE A 283 -64.64 12.12 -38.77
C PHE A 283 -65.48 11.75 -40.00
N GLY A 284 -65.37 10.51 -40.50
CA GLY A 284 -66.17 10.05 -41.65
C GLY A 284 -67.69 10.06 -41.39
N SER A 285 -68.11 9.78 -40.15
CA SER A 285 -69.52 9.84 -39.74
C SER A 285 -70.04 11.28 -39.72
N VAL A 286 -69.21 12.23 -39.27
CA VAL A 286 -69.50 13.67 -39.32
C VAL A 286 -69.59 14.16 -40.76
N GLN A 287 -68.70 13.73 -41.65
CA GLN A 287 -68.75 14.08 -43.06
C GLN A 287 -70.03 13.59 -43.75
N SER A 288 -70.45 12.36 -43.45
CA SER A 288 -71.74 11.80 -43.93
C SER A 288 -72.95 12.59 -43.40
N THR A 289 -72.84 13.12 -42.17
CA THR A 289 -73.87 13.97 -41.56
C THR A 289 -73.96 15.33 -42.25
N LEU A 290 -72.82 15.96 -42.55
CA LEU A 290 -72.74 17.21 -43.30
C LEU A 290 -73.35 17.08 -44.71
N GLU A 291 -73.05 15.99 -45.42
CA GLU A 291 -73.68 15.70 -46.72
C GLU A 291 -75.20 15.54 -46.60
N SER A 292 -75.68 14.87 -45.55
CA SER A 292 -77.10 14.68 -45.30
C SER A 292 -77.82 15.98 -44.93
N MET A 293 -77.16 16.86 -44.19
CA MET A 293 -77.63 18.22 -43.92
C MET A 293 -77.74 19.05 -45.20
N GLY A 294 -76.74 18.99 -46.10
CA GLY A 294 -76.79 19.64 -47.41
C GLY A 294 -78.02 19.19 -48.23
N ARG A 295 -78.23 17.88 -48.34
CA ARG A 295 -79.43 17.32 -49.03
C ARG A 295 -80.74 17.74 -48.37
N THR A 296 -80.77 17.87 -47.04
CA THR A 296 -81.97 18.29 -46.30
C THR A 296 -82.26 19.78 -46.53
N LYS A 297 -81.22 20.61 -46.56
CA LYS A 297 -81.31 22.04 -46.91
C LYS A 297 -81.86 22.24 -48.32
N ASP A 298 -81.37 21.46 -49.30
CA ASP A 298 -81.88 21.51 -50.66
C ASP A 298 -83.36 21.12 -50.75
N LYS A 299 -83.79 20.09 -50.01
CA LYS A 299 -85.20 19.71 -49.93
C LYS A 299 -86.07 20.79 -49.30
N ALA A 300 -85.62 21.43 -48.21
CA ALA A 300 -86.33 22.54 -47.58
C ALA A 300 -86.50 23.73 -48.55
N ARG A 301 -85.45 24.07 -49.30
CA ARG A 301 -85.51 25.10 -50.36
C ARG A 301 -86.56 24.77 -51.42
N ILE A 302 -86.57 23.53 -51.94
CA ILE A 302 -87.55 23.08 -52.94
C ILE A 302 -88.99 23.17 -52.37
N ILE A 303 -89.20 22.81 -51.10
CA ILE A 303 -90.50 22.93 -50.44
C ILE A 303 -90.93 24.40 -50.36
N SER A 304 -90.05 25.31 -49.93
CA SER A 304 -90.34 26.75 -49.89
C SER A 304 -90.74 27.29 -51.27
N GLU A 305 -90.01 26.92 -52.32
CA GLU A 305 -90.32 27.32 -53.71
C GLU A 305 -91.70 26.80 -54.17
N GLN A 306 -92.05 25.55 -53.85
CA GLN A 306 -93.36 24.99 -54.18
C GLN A 306 -94.51 25.67 -53.42
N ILE A 307 -94.29 26.00 -52.14
CA ILE A 307 -95.26 26.67 -51.28
C ILE A 307 -95.48 28.12 -51.74
N LEU A 308 -94.44 28.82 -52.18
CA LEU A 308 -94.57 30.15 -52.79
C LEU A 308 -95.42 30.11 -54.07
N ARG A 309 -95.21 29.12 -54.94
CA ARG A 309 -96.06 28.92 -56.14
C ARG A 309 -97.50 28.61 -55.77
N LEU A 310 -97.74 27.78 -54.76
CA LEU A 310 -99.09 27.49 -54.26
C LEU A 310 -99.75 28.75 -53.68
N SER A 311 -99.01 29.59 -52.97
CA SER A 311 -99.51 30.87 -52.44
C SER A 311 -99.96 31.82 -53.56
N GLU A 312 -99.16 31.92 -54.64
CA GLU A 312 -99.50 32.69 -55.84
C GLU A 312 -100.78 32.15 -56.52
N GLN A 313 -100.85 30.84 -56.75
CA GLN A 313 -102.04 30.19 -57.34
C GLN A 313 -103.29 30.39 -56.47
N THR A 314 -103.15 30.29 -55.15
CA THR A 314 -104.25 30.50 -54.20
C THR A 314 -104.72 31.96 -54.21
N GLY A 315 -103.80 32.92 -54.35
CA GLY A 315 -104.12 34.34 -54.57
C GLY A 315 -104.91 34.58 -55.85
N GLN A 316 -104.53 33.91 -56.96
CA GLN A 316 -105.28 33.96 -58.22
C GLN A 316 -106.70 33.40 -58.06
N ILE A 317 -106.86 32.27 -57.35
CA ILE A 317 -108.19 31.70 -57.04
C ILE A 317 -109.02 32.68 -56.21
N GLY A 318 -108.43 33.34 -55.22
CA GLY A 318 -109.10 34.40 -54.44
C GLY A 318 -109.60 35.56 -55.32
N GLY A 319 -108.79 35.99 -56.29
CA GLY A 319 -109.20 37.02 -57.26
C GLY A 319 -110.36 36.57 -58.16
N ILE A 320 -110.34 35.32 -58.63
CA ILE A 320 -111.45 34.74 -59.40
C ILE A 320 -112.72 34.62 -58.54
N ALA A 321 -112.58 34.14 -57.30
CA ALA A 321 -113.70 34.02 -56.37
C ALA A 321 -114.35 35.39 -56.11
N ALA A 322 -113.57 36.44 -55.89
CA ALA A 322 -114.08 37.81 -55.76
C ALA A 322 -114.88 38.26 -57.01
N LEU A 323 -114.35 38.01 -58.21
CA LEU A 323 -115.05 38.32 -59.46
C LEU A 323 -116.38 37.55 -59.59
N VAL A 324 -116.40 36.27 -59.24
CA VAL A 324 -117.63 35.46 -59.29
C VAL A 324 -118.65 35.92 -58.24
N ASN A 325 -118.20 36.37 -57.05
CA ASN A 325 -119.07 36.98 -56.06
C ASN A 325 -119.75 38.24 -56.61
N ASP A 326 -119.00 39.08 -57.32
CA ASP A 326 -119.52 40.30 -57.94
C ASP A 326 -120.52 39.99 -59.06
N ILE A 327 -120.22 38.99 -59.90
CA ILE A 327 -121.16 38.47 -60.91
C ILE A 327 -122.43 37.94 -60.23
N ALA A 328 -122.31 37.14 -59.17
CA ALA A 328 -123.47 36.62 -58.44
C ALA A 328 -124.33 37.75 -57.85
N ASN A 329 -123.71 38.80 -57.29
CA ASN A 329 -124.44 39.99 -56.83
C ASN A 329 -125.15 40.71 -57.99
N GLN A 330 -124.50 40.87 -59.15
CA GLN A 330 -125.12 41.46 -60.33
C GLN A 330 -126.29 40.63 -60.86
N VAL A 331 -126.13 39.30 -60.94
CA VAL A 331 -127.20 38.38 -61.36
C VAL A 331 -128.35 38.39 -60.37
N ASN A 332 -128.09 38.46 -59.06
CA ASN A 332 -129.11 38.60 -58.03
C ASN A 332 -129.92 39.89 -58.20
N LEU A 333 -129.26 41.01 -58.49
CA LEU A 333 -129.90 42.30 -58.76
C LEU A 333 -130.70 42.28 -60.07
N LEU A 334 -130.16 41.69 -61.14
CA LEU A 334 -130.87 41.51 -62.41
C LEU A 334 -132.13 40.64 -62.24
N ALA A 335 -132.01 39.54 -61.49
CA ALA A 335 -133.11 38.64 -61.19
C ALA A 335 -134.18 39.32 -60.31
N LEU A 336 -133.78 40.16 -59.35
CA LEU A 336 -134.70 40.98 -58.58
C LEU A 336 -135.47 41.96 -59.47
N ASN A 337 -134.77 42.68 -60.37
CA ASN A 337 -135.39 43.60 -61.31
C ASN A 337 -136.36 42.88 -62.25
N ALA A 338 -135.99 41.69 -62.75
CA ALA A 338 -136.85 40.85 -63.58
C ALA A 338 -138.08 40.35 -62.81
N ALA A 339 -137.94 39.97 -61.54
CA ALA A 339 -139.06 39.57 -60.69
C ALA A 339 -140.04 40.72 -60.41
N VAL A 340 -139.51 41.95 -60.20
CA VAL A 340 -140.33 43.17 -60.05
C VAL A 340 -141.11 43.47 -61.33
N GLU A 341 -140.46 43.42 -62.49
CA GLU A 341 -141.13 43.71 -63.77
C GLU A 341 -142.15 42.61 -64.14
N ALA A 342 -141.85 41.35 -63.80
CA ALA A 342 -142.79 40.24 -63.95
C ALA A 342 -144.02 40.37 -63.03
N ALA A 343 -143.85 40.86 -61.79
CA ALA A 343 -144.97 41.19 -60.91
C ALA A 343 -145.80 42.37 -61.44
N ARG A 344 -145.15 43.34 -62.10
CA ARG A 344 -145.77 44.51 -62.73
C ARG A 344 -146.64 44.14 -63.93
N ALA A 345 -146.30 43.07 -64.65
CA ALA A 345 -147.05 42.54 -65.79
C ALA A 345 -148.29 41.68 -65.42
N GLY A 346 -148.62 41.53 -64.13
CA GLY A 346 -149.82 40.84 -63.66
C GLY A 346 -149.88 39.36 -64.07
N GLU A 347 -151.04 38.88 -64.53
CA GLU A 347 -151.25 37.47 -64.92
C GLU A 347 -150.35 37.02 -66.09
N HIS A 348 -149.93 37.93 -66.99
CA HIS A 348 -149.04 37.61 -68.12
C HIS A 348 -147.57 37.42 -67.71
N GLY A 349 -147.16 37.94 -66.55
CA GLY A 349 -145.78 37.85 -66.04
C GLY A 349 -145.49 36.64 -65.15
N ARG A 350 -146.51 35.81 -64.86
CA ARG A 350 -146.45 34.76 -63.84
C ARG A 350 -145.35 33.71 -64.07
N GLY A 351 -145.15 33.29 -65.33
CA GLY A 351 -144.08 32.37 -65.70
C GLY A 351 -142.68 32.99 -65.59
N PHE A 352 -142.53 34.26 -65.97
CA PHE A 352 -141.27 35.01 -65.84
C PHE A 352 -140.90 35.29 -64.38
N ALA A 353 -141.89 35.53 -63.51
CA ALA A 353 -141.66 35.72 -62.08
C ALA A 353 -141.05 34.47 -61.41
N VAL A 354 -141.52 33.27 -61.79
CA VAL A 354 -140.97 32.00 -61.28
C VAL A 354 -139.53 31.80 -61.74
N VAL A 355 -139.23 32.05 -63.02
CA VAL A 355 -137.86 31.95 -63.55
C VAL A 355 -136.93 32.96 -62.87
N ALA A 356 -137.37 34.22 -62.71
CA ALA A 356 -136.60 35.25 -62.03
C ALA A 356 -136.32 34.89 -60.56
N GLN A 357 -137.29 34.29 -59.86
CA GLN A 357 -137.10 33.81 -58.49
C GLN A 357 -136.10 32.64 -58.39
N GLU A 358 -136.10 31.71 -59.35
CA GLU A 358 -135.13 30.60 -59.38
C GLU A 358 -133.72 31.09 -59.74
N ILE A 359 -133.57 32.03 -60.68
CA ILE A 359 -132.28 32.69 -60.98
C ILE A 359 -131.74 33.42 -59.75
N ARG A 360 -132.61 34.14 -59.03
CA ARG A 360 -132.26 34.83 -57.80
C ARG A 360 -131.73 33.86 -56.73
N LYS A 361 -132.43 32.74 -56.55
CA LYS A 361 -132.03 31.68 -55.62
C LYS A 361 -130.70 31.04 -56.01
N LEU A 362 -130.45 30.79 -57.30
CA LEU A 362 -129.17 30.31 -57.81
C LEU A 362 -128.05 31.33 -57.58
N ALA A 363 -128.32 32.63 -57.75
CA ALA A 363 -127.36 33.70 -57.46
C ALA A 363 -127.00 33.76 -55.97
N ASP A 364 -128.00 33.69 -55.07
CA ASP A 364 -127.78 33.62 -53.62
C ASP A 364 -127.02 32.34 -53.20
N GLN A 365 -127.31 31.20 -53.83
CA GLN A 365 -126.56 29.95 -53.61
C GLN A 365 -125.11 30.04 -54.12
N THR A 366 -124.90 30.71 -55.26
CA THR A 366 -123.57 30.97 -55.81
C THR A 366 -122.77 31.84 -54.86
N LYS A 367 -123.36 32.93 -54.35
CA LYS A 367 -122.74 33.81 -53.35
C LYS A 367 -122.30 33.04 -52.10
N LYS A 368 -123.19 32.25 -51.50
CA LYS A 368 -122.86 31.42 -50.32
C LYS A 368 -121.74 30.42 -50.62
N SER A 369 -121.68 29.88 -51.84
CA SER A 369 -120.61 28.95 -52.25
C SER A 369 -119.28 29.68 -52.38
N ILE A 370 -119.28 30.89 -52.95
CA ILE A 370 -118.09 31.73 -53.08
C ILE A 370 -117.59 32.24 -51.73
N GLU A 371 -118.48 32.58 -50.79
CA GLU A 371 -118.09 32.89 -49.41
C GLU A 371 -117.30 31.73 -48.77
N ARG A 372 -117.74 30.48 -48.99
CA ARG A 372 -116.99 29.29 -48.53
C ARG A 372 -115.65 29.14 -49.25
N VAL A 373 -115.59 29.41 -50.56
CA VAL A 373 -114.32 29.39 -51.31
C VAL A 373 -113.35 30.43 -50.77
N ASN A 374 -113.82 31.64 -50.46
CA ASN A 374 -112.99 32.69 -49.86
C ASN A 374 -112.45 32.27 -48.48
N THR A 375 -113.27 31.63 -47.64
CA THR A 375 -112.78 31.05 -46.37
C THR A 375 -111.66 30.03 -46.62
N LEU A 376 -111.85 29.10 -47.57
CA LEU A 376 -110.83 28.11 -47.92
C LEU A 376 -109.55 28.74 -48.47
N VAL A 377 -109.65 29.78 -49.30
CA VAL A 377 -108.51 30.54 -49.83
C VAL A 377 -107.72 31.17 -48.69
N LEU A 378 -108.39 31.82 -47.74
CA LEU A 378 -107.75 32.43 -46.57
C LEU A 378 -107.07 31.37 -45.68
N ASP A 379 -107.73 30.24 -45.46
CA ASP A 379 -107.17 29.13 -44.67
C ASP A 379 -105.93 28.55 -45.35
N ILE A 380 -105.96 28.34 -46.68
CA ILE A 380 -104.80 27.86 -47.45
C ILE A 380 -103.68 28.90 -47.43
N GLN A 381 -103.97 30.19 -47.58
CA GLN A 381 -102.97 31.27 -47.48
C GLN A 381 -102.30 31.30 -46.11
N LYS A 382 -103.08 31.18 -45.03
CA LYS A 382 -102.55 31.11 -43.67
C LYS A 382 -101.66 29.88 -43.49
N ALA A 383 -102.11 28.71 -43.96
CA ALA A 383 -101.34 27.48 -43.90
C ALA A 383 -100.03 27.55 -44.70
N THR A 384 -100.06 28.09 -45.93
CA THR A 384 -98.85 28.29 -46.75
C THR A 384 -97.85 29.21 -46.05
N ASN A 385 -98.30 30.34 -45.49
CA ASN A 385 -97.42 31.24 -44.74
C ASN A 385 -96.78 30.56 -43.52
N SER A 386 -97.55 29.76 -42.78
CA SER A 386 -97.02 28.97 -41.67
C SER A 386 -95.96 27.96 -42.13
N VAL A 387 -96.16 27.31 -43.28
CA VAL A 387 -95.17 26.37 -43.85
C VAL A 387 -93.90 27.10 -44.30
N VAL A 388 -94.00 28.30 -44.88
CA VAL A 388 -92.81 29.11 -45.24
C VAL A 388 -91.98 29.43 -44.00
N MET A 389 -92.62 29.97 -42.95
CA MET A 389 -91.91 30.30 -41.69
C MET A 389 -91.23 29.06 -41.07
N ALA A 390 -91.94 27.93 -41.03
CA ALA A 390 -91.38 26.67 -40.51
C ALA A 390 -90.20 26.16 -41.37
N SER A 391 -90.25 26.35 -42.69
CA SER A 391 -89.17 25.97 -43.61
C SER A 391 -87.93 26.88 -43.47
N GLU A 392 -88.12 28.19 -43.26
CA GLU A 392 -87.03 29.14 -42.97
C GLU A 392 -86.36 28.83 -41.63
N GLU A 393 -87.15 28.58 -40.58
CA GLU A 393 -86.64 28.17 -39.26
C GLU A 393 -85.91 26.82 -39.34
N GLY A 394 -86.46 25.86 -40.09
CA GLY A 394 -85.82 24.58 -40.37
C GLY A 394 -84.47 24.74 -41.08
N THR A 395 -84.39 25.63 -42.07
CA THR A 395 -83.15 25.91 -42.80
C THR A 395 -82.10 26.52 -41.88
N LYS A 396 -82.49 27.46 -41.01
CA LYS A 396 -81.59 28.05 -40.00
C LYS A 396 -81.05 26.99 -39.03
N THR A 397 -81.92 26.09 -38.57
CA THR A 397 -81.55 24.97 -37.68
C THR A 397 -80.56 24.02 -38.35
N ILE A 398 -80.74 23.75 -39.66
CA ILE A 398 -79.81 22.93 -40.44
C ILE A 398 -78.44 23.62 -40.56
N ASP A 399 -78.41 24.94 -40.81
CA ASP A 399 -77.16 25.69 -40.91
C ASP A 399 -76.39 25.73 -39.57
N ASP A 400 -77.10 25.92 -38.45
CA ASP A 400 -76.51 25.84 -37.11
C ASP A 400 -75.98 24.42 -36.82
N SER A 401 -76.72 23.38 -37.20
CA SER A 401 -76.28 21.98 -37.05
C SER A 401 -75.07 21.65 -37.92
N ALA A 402 -74.98 22.23 -39.12
CA ALA A 402 -73.85 22.08 -40.01
C ALA A 402 -72.60 22.79 -39.47
N ARG A 403 -72.75 23.94 -38.80
CA ARG A 403 -71.64 24.60 -38.07
C ARG A 403 -71.12 23.69 -36.96
N LEU A 404 -71.99 23.19 -36.08
CA LEU A 404 -71.62 22.30 -34.98
C LEU A 404 -70.95 21.01 -35.48
N SER A 405 -71.44 20.46 -36.60
CA SER A 405 -70.82 19.29 -37.22
C SER A 405 -69.42 19.57 -37.75
N ARG A 406 -69.15 20.76 -38.32
CA ARG A 406 -67.80 21.16 -38.72
C ARG A 406 -66.86 21.28 -37.53
N GLU A 407 -67.30 21.91 -36.44
CA GLU A 407 -66.51 21.99 -35.20
C GLU A 407 -66.19 20.59 -34.65
N MET A 408 -67.14 19.64 -34.73
CA MET A 408 -66.90 18.24 -34.35
C MET A 408 -65.85 17.54 -35.23
N ALA A 409 -65.78 17.88 -36.53
CA ALA A 409 -64.76 17.34 -37.44
C ALA A 409 -63.35 17.80 -37.04
N ASP A 410 -63.20 19.06 -36.65
CA ASP A 410 -61.93 19.62 -36.16
C ASP A 410 -61.50 18.95 -34.85
N VAL A 411 -62.45 18.65 -33.96
CA VAL A 411 -62.20 17.89 -32.72
C VAL A 411 -61.67 16.49 -33.04
N PHE A 412 -62.31 15.74 -33.95
CA PHE A 412 -61.80 14.41 -34.32
C PHE A 412 -60.40 14.44 -34.95
N THR A 413 -60.10 15.47 -35.73
CA THR A 413 -58.75 15.68 -36.29
C THR A 413 -57.73 15.91 -35.18
N SER A 414 -58.04 16.79 -34.24
CA SER A 414 -57.19 17.10 -33.08
C SER A 414 -56.96 15.88 -32.18
N ILE A 415 -57.98 15.04 -31.98
CA ILE A 415 -57.85 13.77 -31.24
C ILE A 415 -56.92 12.81 -32.00
N SER A 416 -57.05 12.70 -33.33
CA SER A 416 -56.18 11.84 -34.15
C SER A 416 -54.71 12.25 -34.03
N GLU A 417 -54.42 13.55 -34.12
CA GLU A 417 -53.06 14.08 -33.93
C GLU A 417 -52.52 13.82 -32.52
N SER A 418 -53.35 14.03 -31.50
CA SER A 418 -52.99 13.77 -30.10
C SER A 418 -52.65 12.29 -29.89
N MET A 419 -53.45 11.38 -30.47
CA MET A 419 -53.21 9.93 -30.37
C MET A 419 -51.92 9.52 -31.12
N LYS A 420 -51.61 10.12 -32.27
CA LYS A 420 -50.31 9.91 -32.95
C LYS A 420 -49.13 10.34 -32.08
N SER A 421 -49.24 11.48 -31.41
CA SER A 421 -48.20 11.95 -30.49
C SER A 421 -48.01 11.01 -29.30
N ILE A 422 -49.09 10.48 -28.71
CA ILE A 422 -49.00 9.49 -27.63
C ILE A 422 -48.32 8.20 -28.14
N PHE A 423 -48.65 7.74 -29.34
CA PHE A 423 -48.01 6.59 -29.97
C PHE A 423 -46.50 6.77 -30.15
N GLU A 424 -46.05 7.93 -30.66
CA GLU A 424 -44.63 8.23 -30.82
C GLU A 424 -43.90 8.30 -29.47
N ASN A 425 -44.53 8.91 -28.45
CA ASN A 425 -43.95 8.99 -27.12
C ASN A 425 -43.86 7.61 -26.45
N ALA A 426 -44.87 6.76 -26.63
CA ALA A 426 -44.84 5.38 -26.17
C ALA A 426 -43.66 4.61 -26.79
N GLN A 427 -43.40 4.76 -28.09
CA GLN A 427 -42.22 4.15 -28.72
C GLN A 427 -40.90 4.64 -28.11
N LYS A 428 -40.78 5.94 -27.82
CA LYS A 428 -39.59 6.50 -27.16
C LYS A 428 -39.40 5.91 -25.76
N VAL A 429 -40.48 5.73 -24.99
CA VAL A 429 -40.42 5.09 -23.66
C VAL A 429 -39.94 3.65 -23.77
N MET A 430 -40.43 2.87 -24.75
CA MET A 430 -39.97 1.51 -25.01
C MET A 430 -38.46 1.46 -25.35
N LEU A 431 -37.98 2.40 -26.18
CA LEU A 431 -36.56 2.50 -26.52
C LEU A 431 -35.71 2.83 -25.28
N ASN A 432 -36.15 3.78 -24.46
CA ASN A 432 -35.47 4.16 -23.22
C ASN A 432 -35.45 3.01 -22.21
N ALA A 433 -36.54 2.25 -22.08
CA ALA A 433 -36.59 1.07 -21.22
C ALA A 433 -35.58 0.00 -21.68
N LYS A 434 -35.45 -0.22 -23.00
CA LYS A 434 -34.42 -1.13 -23.55
C LYS A 434 -32.99 -0.65 -23.28
N GLN A 435 -32.74 0.65 -23.38
CA GLN A 435 -31.44 1.23 -23.04
C GLN A 435 -31.14 1.10 -21.55
N GLN A 436 -32.13 1.33 -20.68
CA GLN A 436 -32.02 1.09 -19.24
C GLN A 436 -31.70 -0.39 -18.95
N ASP A 437 -32.36 -1.36 -19.59
CA ASP A 437 -32.04 -2.79 -19.42
C ASP A 437 -30.56 -3.09 -19.72
N THR A 438 -30.03 -2.49 -20.79
CA THR A 438 -28.62 -2.64 -21.15
C THR A 438 -27.70 -2.01 -20.10
N ALA A 439 -28.00 -0.79 -19.65
CA ALA A 439 -27.22 -0.10 -18.62
C ALA A 439 -27.24 -0.86 -17.28
N MET A 440 -28.40 -1.41 -16.88
CA MET A 440 -28.53 -2.19 -15.66
C MET A 440 -27.67 -3.46 -15.71
N ARG A 441 -27.61 -4.17 -16.85
CA ARG A 441 -26.70 -5.32 -17.00
C ARG A 441 -25.24 -4.93 -16.80
N GLN A 442 -24.82 -3.77 -17.30
CA GLN A 442 -23.45 -3.27 -17.08
C GLN A 442 -23.19 -2.95 -15.61
N VAL A 443 -24.18 -2.40 -14.89
CA VAL A 443 -24.06 -2.17 -13.45
C VAL A 443 -23.95 -3.49 -12.68
N VAL A 444 -24.74 -4.51 -13.05
CA VAL A 444 -24.63 -5.86 -12.44
C VAL A 444 -23.24 -6.43 -12.65
N GLU A 445 -22.67 -6.31 -13.86
CA GLU A 445 -21.31 -6.77 -14.14
C GLU A 445 -20.27 -6.02 -13.29
N ALA A 446 -20.39 -4.69 -13.18
CA ALA A 446 -19.52 -3.90 -12.32
C ALA A 446 -19.64 -4.29 -10.83
N MET A 447 -20.85 -4.55 -10.34
CA MET A 447 -21.08 -5.00 -8.97
C MET A 447 -20.48 -6.38 -8.71
N ASN A 448 -20.54 -7.29 -9.69
CA ASN A 448 -19.86 -8.58 -9.59
C ASN A 448 -18.34 -8.43 -9.52
N SER A 449 -17.75 -7.52 -10.31
CA SER A 449 -16.31 -7.22 -10.22
C SER A 449 -15.93 -6.62 -8.86
N ILE A 450 -16.72 -5.67 -8.34
CA ILE A 450 -16.50 -5.09 -7.00
C ILE A 450 -16.62 -6.18 -5.93
N SER A 451 -17.63 -7.05 -6.01
CA SER A 451 -17.80 -8.19 -5.09
C SER A 451 -16.57 -9.10 -5.08
N GLY A 452 -16.00 -9.37 -6.27
CA GLY A 452 -14.74 -10.10 -6.42
C GLY A 452 -13.58 -9.39 -5.71
N GLY A 453 -13.40 -8.10 -5.95
CA GLY A 453 -12.35 -7.30 -5.31
C GLY A 453 -12.51 -7.20 -3.79
N VAL A 454 -13.74 -7.15 -3.27
CA VAL A 454 -14.02 -7.18 -1.83
C VAL A 454 -13.59 -8.51 -1.21
N ARG A 455 -13.86 -9.65 -1.88
CA ARG A 455 -13.40 -10.97 -1.42
C ARG A 455 -11.88 -11.08 -1.41
N GLU A 456 -11.22 -10.58 -2.45
CA GLU A 456 -9.75 -10.54 -2.52
C GLU A 456 -9.16 -9.65 -1.43
N THR A 457 -9.76 -8.48 -1.19
CA THR A 457 -9.36 -7.58 -0.10
C THR A 457 -9.51 -8.25 1.26
N ALA A 458 -10.64 -8.93 1.52
CA ALA A 458 -10.85 -9.66 2.76
C ALA A 458 -9.79 -10.77 2.98
N ALA A 459 -9.44 -11.51 1.92
CA ALA A 459 -8.36 -12.48 1.98
C ALA A 459 -6.99 -11.83 2.26
N GLY A 460 -6.67 -10.71 1.60
CA GLY A 460 -5.44 -9.95 1.81
C GLY A 460 -5.32 -9.36 3.22
N VAL A 461 -6.42 -8.85 3.78
CA VAL A 461 -6.54 -8.40 5.17
C VAL A 461 -6.24 -9.55 6.13
N SER A 462 -6.84 -10.72 5.91
CA SER A 462 -6.59 -11.91 6.73
C SER A 462 -5.12 -12.34 6.70
N GLN A 463 -4.51 -12.37 5.51
CA GLN A 463 -3.09 -12.71 5.36
C GLN A 463 -2.18 -11.67 6.03
N THR A 464 -2.49 -10.38 5.91
CA THR A 464 -1.73 -9.31 6.55
C THR A 464 -1.82 -9.40 8.06
N LYS A 465 -3.00 -9.73 8.61
CA LYS A 465 -3.21 -9.97 10.04
C LYS A 465 -2.28 -11.06 10.58
N ILE A 466 -2.21 -12.21 9.90
CA ILE A 466 -1.29 -13.31 10.24
C ILE A 466 0.18 -12.82 10.19
N GLY A 467 0.53 -12.04 9.17
CA GLY A 467 1.87 -11.46 9.02
C GLY A 467 2.25 -10.52 10.17
N VAL A 468 1.30 -9.69 10.63
CA VAL A 468 1.47 -8.78 11.78
C VAL A 468 1.65 -9.56 13.09
N GLU A 469 0.86 -10.62 13.30
CA GLU A 469 1.02 -11.49 14.48
C GLU A 469 2.42 -12.13 14.52
N LYS A 470 2.88 -12.65 13.37
CA LYS A 470 4.23 -13.22 13.24
C LYS A 470 5.34 -12.18 13.43
N LEU A 471 5.15 -10.95 12.95
CA LEU A 471 6.07 -9.83 13.19
C LEU A 471 6.17 -9.50 14.68
N LYS A 472 5.03 -9.46 15.37
CA LYS A 472 4.97 -9.21 16.82
C LYS A 472 5.67 -10.32 17.61
N GLU A 473 5.43 -11.58 17.26
CA GLU A 473 6.13 -12.74 17.84
C GLU A 473 7.65 -12.64 17.61
N THR A 474 8.06 -12.33 16.37
CA THR A 474 9.49 -12.17 16.04
C THR A 474 10.14 -11.03 16.82
N ALA A 475 9.43 -9.91 17.02
CA ALA A 475 9.92 -8.79 17.83
C ALA A 475 10.08 -9.17 19.30
N ILE A 476 9.15 -9.97 19.86
CA ILE A 476 9.25 -10.50 21.22
C ILE A 476 10.46 -11.44 21.33
N ASN A 477 10.60 -12.40 20.40
CA ASN A 477 11.74 -13.33 20.39
C ASN A 477 13.09 -12.59 20.26
N LEU A 478 13.15 -11.54 19.43
CA LEU A 478 14.35 -10.71 19.31
C LEU A 478 14.67 -9.95 20.60
N LYS A 479 13.65 -9.54 21.35
CA LYS A 479 13.80 -8.90 22.67
C LYS A 479 14.32 -9.87 23.73
N GLU A 480 13.99 -11.16 23.63
CA GLU A 480 14.48 -12.17 24.56
C GLU A 480 15.93 -12.61 24.28
N LEU A 481 16.40 -12.45 23.04
CA LEU A 481 17.76 -12.80 22.61
C LEU A 481 18.83 -11.78 23.02
N VAL A 482 18.44 -10.58 23.47
CA VAL A 482 19.34 -9.47 23.76
C VAL A 482 19.05 -8.95 25.15
#